data_AF-A0A182T1L8-F1
#
_entry.id   AF-A0A182T1L8-F1
#
_cell.length_a   1.000
_cell.length_b   1.000
_cell.length_c   1.000
_cell.angle_alpha   90.00
_cell.angle_beta   90.00
_cell.angle_gamma   90.00
#
_symmetry.space_group_name_H-M   'P 1'
#
loop_
_entity.id
_entity.type
_entity.pdbx_description
1 polymer ?
#
loop_
_entity_poly.entity_id
_entity_poly.type
_entity_poly.pdbx_seq_one_letter_code
_entity_poly.pdbx_strand_id
1 'polypeptide(L)'
;MVGLMNAKNYNFGGEFVEYMVKTFKDSLKQCQWDAARYALRFLADLVNCHVISTNSLLQLLDSMVDAANEDNVPQVRRDWYVFAVLSTLPWVGRELYEKKESALENLLVRIEVFLNKRTKKHHNALRVWSVDAPHPQEEYLDCLWAQIRKLRQDNWTEKHIPRPYLAFDSVLCEALQHNIPVIHPPPHQDSFEYPMPWVVYRMFDYTDCPPGPILPGAHSIERFLIEEHLHSIIEMHRWERKECAIHLLMLPYKDKIPLEYCIVEVIFAELFHMPTPRYLEICYGSILIELCKQQPSKMPQVLAQATEILFMRIDSMNTSCFDRFVNWFSYHLSNFQFRWSWDDWDSCLLLENEHPRPKFIQEVLLKCLRFSYHDRFKEMMPEGYAKLIPKPPMPHYKYSMEGAG
;
A
#
# COMPACT_ATOMS: atom_id res chain seq x y z
N MET A 1 15.95 20.32 9.39
CA MET A 1 16.70 20.39 10.67
C MET A 1 18.19 20.14 10.46
N VAL A 2 18.60 18.95 9.99
CA VAL A 2 20.02 18.59 9.78
C VAL A 2 20.77 19.60 8.89
N GLY A 3 20.17 20.07 7.79
CA GLY A 3 20.76 21.13 6.95
C GLY A 3 21.14 22.40 7.72
N LEU A 4 20.25 22.88 8.59
CA LEU A 4 20.53 24.06 9.42
C LEU A 4 21.62 23.81 10.46
N MET A 5 21.74 22.57 10.97
CA MET A 5 22.81 22.20 11.90
C MET A 5 24.16 22.11 11.17
N ASN A 6 24.19 21.54 9.96
CA ASN A 6 25.39 21.50 9.11
C ASN A 6 25.87 22.92 8.76
N ALA A 7 24.95 23.81 8.37
CA ALA A 7 25.28 25.20 8.07
C ALA A 7 25.92 25.93 9.26
N LYS A 8 25.54 25.58 10.50
CA LYS A 8 26.13 26.14 11.73
C LYS A 8 27.41 25.43 12.16
N ASN A 9 27.52 24.13 11.93
CA ASN A 9 28.65 23.31 12.33
C ASN A 9 28.88 22.20 11.30
N TYR A 10 29.86 22.43 10.42
CA TYR A 10 30.22 21.50 9.36
C TYR A 10 30.66 20.13 9.90
N ASN A 11 31.42 20.10 11.00
CA ASN A 11 31.89 18.84 11.60
C ASN A 11 30.73 17.98 12.09
N PHE A 12 29.72 18.60 12.71
CA PHE A 12 28.49 17.90 13.09
C PHE A 12 27.80 17.28 11.87
N GLY A 13 27.71 18.01 10.76
CA GLY A 13 27.14 17.50 9.51
C GLY A 13 27.89 16.25 9.02
N GLY A 14 29.22 16.27 9.07
CA GLY A 14 30.07 15.14 8.70
C GLY A 14 29.84 13.91 9.58
N GLU A 15 29.92 14.09 10.91
CA GLU A 15 29.67 13.02 11.89
C GLU A 15 28.26 12.42 11.73
N PHE A 16 27.26 13.27 11.46
CA PHE A 16 25.89 12.82 11.22
C PHE A 16 25.77 11.99 9.94
N VAL A 17 26.41 12.41 8.84
CA VAL A 17 26.43 11.65 7.58
C VAL A 17 27.13 10.30 7.78
N GLU A 18 28.26 10.27 8.49
CA GLU A 18 28.96 9.02 8.84
C GLU A 18 28.07 8.08 9.65
N TYR A 19 27.35 8.60 10.64
CA TYR A 19 26.39 7.83 11.42
C TYR A 19 25.26 7.26 10.54
N MET A 20 24.67 8.07 9.66
CA MET A 20 23.60 7.61 8.76
C MET A 20 24.09 6.55 7.77
N VAL A 21 25.31 6.71 7.25
CA VAL A 21 25.95 5.72 6.38
C VAL A 21 26.19 4.41 7.11
N LYS A 22 26.65 4.47 8.37
CA LYS A 22 26.80 3.29 9.22
C LYS A 22 25.45 2.61 9.43
N THR A 23 24.42 3.36 9.82
CA THR A 23 23.06 2.85 10.01
C THR A 23 22.54 2.16 8.75
N PHE A 24 22.68 2.79 7.58
CA PHE A 24 22.29 2.20 6.30
C PHE A 24 22.99 0.85 6.05
N LYS A 25 24.32 0.80 6.24
CA LYS A 25 25.11 -0.43 6.04
C LYS A 25 24.73 -1.52 7.04
N ASP A 26 24.50 -1.15 8.30
CA ASP A 26 24.14 -2.09 9.35
C ASP A 26 22.72 -2.66 9.11
N SER A 27 21.77 -1.82 8.69
CA SER A 27 20.43 -2.27 8.30
C SER A 27 20.46 -3.25 7.12
N LEU A 28 21.27 -2.99 6.08
CA LEU A 28 21.45 -3.95 4.97
C LEU A 28 22.00 -5.30 5.44
N LYS A 29 23.00 -5.29 6.33
CA LYS A 29 23.59 -6.53 6.85
C LYS A 29 22.65 -7.32 7.76
N GLN A 30 21.76 -6.62 8.46
CA GLN A 30 20.79 -7.21 9.38
C GLN A 30 19.45 -7.55 8.70
N CYS A 31 19.36 -7.43 7.36
CA CYS A 31 18.13 -7.63 6.59
C CYS A 31 16.97 -6.72 7.06
N GLN A 32 17.28 -5.55 7.62
CA GLN A 32 16.30 -4.52 8.00
C GLN A 32 16.00 -3.64 6.79
N TRP A 33 15.31 -4.20 5.80
CA TRP A 33 15.14 -3.61 4.48
C TRP A 33 14.38 -2.27 4.49
N ASP A 34 13.33 -2.14 5.29
CA ASP A 34 12.62 -0.86 5.39
C ASP A 34 13.47 0.22 6.06
N ALA A 35 14.20 -0.12 7.13
CA ALA A 35 15.12 0.81 7.76
C ALA A 35 16.22 1.28 6.79
N ALA A 36 16.79 0.36 6.00
CA ALA A 36 17.77 0.69 4.97
C ALA A 36 17.17 1.61 3.88
N ARG A 37 15.93 1.33 3.43
CA ARG A 37 15.22 2.15 2.45
C ARG A 37 14.95 3.57 2.95
N TYR A 38 14.48 3.71 4.20
CA TYR A 38 14.27 5.02 4.81
C TYR A 38 15.58 5.78 5.04
N ALA A 39 16.66 5.09 5.43
CA ALA A 39 17.98 5.70 5.55
C ALA A 39 18.51 6.20 4.19
N LEU A 40 18.34 5.42 3.12
CA LEU A 40 18.71 5.83 1.76
C LEU A 40 17.91 7.06 1.30
N ARG A 41 16.59 7.07 1.52
CA ARG A 41 15.73 8.21 1.22
C ARG A 41 16.12 9.46 2.02
N PHE A 42 16.46 9.29 3.29
CA PHE A 42 16.93 10.39 4.13
C PHE A 42 18.25 10.97 3.60
N LEU A 43 19.22 10.13 3.25
CA LEU A 43 20.46 10.54 2.60
C LEU A 43 20.19 11.25 1.26
N ALA A 44 19.20 10.79 0.50
CA ALA A 44 18.79 11.42 -0.75
C ALA A 44 18.24 12.83 -0.52
N ASP A 45 17.31 13.02 0.42
CA ASP A 45 16.73 14.34 0.70
C ASP A 45 17.72 15.31 1.37
N LEU A 46 18.77 14.81 2.01
CA LEU A 46 19.89 15.63 2.50
C LEU A 46 20.67 16.35 1.40
N VAL A 47 20.56 15.90 0.14
CA VAL A 47 21.10 16.65 -1.01
C VAL A 47 20.32 17.95 -1.21
N ASN A 48 18.98 17.90 -1.15
CA ASN A 48 18.13 19.10 -1.22
C ASN A 48 18.36 20.05 -0.04
N CYS A 49 18.87 19.53 1.09
CA CYS A 49 19.23 20.32 2.26
C CYS A 49 20.67 20.86 2.22
N HIS A 50 21.39 20.74 1.09
CA HIS A 50 22.79 21.12 0.94
C HIS A 50 23.74 20.49 1.97
N VAL A 51 23.44 19.27 2.43
CA VAL A 51 24.33 18.52 3.35
C VAL A 51 25.18 17.52 2.58
N ILE A 52 24.62 16.87 1.55
CA ILE A 52 25.30 15.83 0.77
C ILE A 52 25.47 16.31 -0.68
N SER A 53 26.60 15.99 -1.30
CA SER A 53 26.84 16.30 -2.71
C SER A 53 26.05 15.38 -3.65
N THR A 54 25.55 15.94 -4.76
CA THR A 54 24.84 15.16 -5.80
C THR A 54 25.69 14.03 -6.38
N ASN A 55 26.99 14.25 -6.56
CA ASN A 55 27.94 13.25 -7.06
C ASN A 55 28.01 12.03 -6.15
N SER A 56 28.17 12.23 -4.84
CA SER A 56 28.32 11.11 -3.91
C SER A 56 27.02 10.32 -3.74
N LEU A 57 25.85 10.97 -3.82
CA LEU A 57 24.57 10.27 -3.86
C LEU A 57 24.42 9.45 -5.15
N LEU A 58 24.73 10.01 -6.33
CA LEU A 58 24.66 9.26 -7.58
C LEU A 58 25.56 8.02 -7.57
N GLN A 59 26.78 8.14 -7.05
CA GLN A 59 27.69 6.99 -6.88
C GLN A 59 27.08 5.89 -5.98
N LEU A 60 26.38 6.27 -4.91
CA LEU A 60 25.65 5.33 -4.07
C LEU A 60 24.49 4.66 -4.82
N LEU A 61 23.68 5.43 -5.55
CA LEU A 61 22.56 4.89 -6.34
C LEU A 61 23.05 3.96 -7.46
N ASP A 62 24.15 4.31 -8.14
CA ASP A 62 24.80 3.45 -9.13
C ASP A 62 25.27 2.14 -8.51
N SER A 63 25.88 2.19 -7.32
CA SER A 63 26.34 1.00 -6.58
C SER A 63 25.18 0.09 -6.16
N MET A 64 24.01 0.66 -5.85
CA MET A 64 22.79 -0.12 -5.59
C MET A 64 22.30 -0.84 -6.86
N VAL A 65 22.30 -0.15 -8.00
CA VAL A 65 21.91 -0.75 -9.30
C VAL A 65 22.96 -1.76 -9.77
N ASP A 66 24.24 -1.59 -9.44
CA ASP A 66 25.27 -2.61 -9.68
C ASP A 66 24.97 -3.89 -8.89
N ALA A 67 24.62 -3.76 -7.60
CA ALA A 67 24.20 -4.91 -6.78
C ALA A 67 22.93 -5.59 -7.32
N ALA A 68 22.02 -4.83 -7.93
CA ALA A 68 20.87 -5.41 -8.63
C ALA A 68 21.23 -6.15 -9.92
N ASN A 69 22.40 -5.92 -10.50
CA ASN A 69 22.88 -6.59 -11.71
C ASN A 69 23.88 -7.71 -11.42
N GLU A 70 24.13 -8.04 -10.15
CA GLU A 70 24.91 -9.23 -9.77
C GLU A 70 24.31 -10.50 -10.37
N ASP A 71 25.17 -11.37 -10.89
CA ASP A 71 24.79 -12.69 -11.40
C ASP A 71 24.56 -13.68 -10.25
N ASN A 72 23.75 -14.71 -10.50
CA ASN A 72 23.50 -15.83 -9.57
C ASN A 72 22.94 -15.44 -8.19
N VAL A 73 22.28 -14.29 -8.08
CA VAL A 73 21.56 -13.89 -6.86
C VAL A 73 20.03 -13.92 -7.05
N PRO A 74 19.24 -14.04 -5.96
CA PRO A 74 17.78 -14.08 -6.06
C PRO A 74 17.18 -12.82 -6.70
N GLN A 75 16.13 -12.98 -7.52
CA GLN A 75 15.42 -11.85 -8.15
C GLN A 75 14.93 -10.83 -7.11
N VAL A 76 14.44 -11.29 -5.96
CA VAL A 76 13.94 -10.44 -4.87
C VAL A 76 15.01 -9.52 -4.25
N ARG A 77 16.28 -9.95 -4.23
CA ARG A 77 17.41 -9.08 -3.86
C ARG A 77 17.56 -7.95 -4.86
N ARG A 78 17.58 -8.31 -6.14
CA ARG A 78 17.80 -7.38 -7.25
C ARG A 78 16.68 -6.34 -7.31
N ASP A 79 15.46 -6.82 -7.17
CA ASP A 79 14.25 -6.01 -7.14
C ASP A 79 14.27 -5.01 -5.98
N TRP A 80 14.67 -5.42 -4.78
CA TRP A 80 14.72 -4.53 -3.62
C TRP A 80 15.66 -3.34 -3.84
N TYR A 81 16.86 -3.56 -4.38
CA TYR A 81 17.79 -2.45 -4.65
C TYR A 81 17.24 -1.47 -5.68
N VAL A 82 16.61 -1.95 -6.75
CA VAL A 82 15.99 -1.08 -7.76
C VAL A 82 14.79 -0.34 -7.17
N PHE A 83 13.96 -1.00 -6.37
CA PHE A 83 12.86 -0.36 -5.65
C PHE A 83 13.36 0.73 -4.71
N ALA A 84 14.41 0.45 -3.93
CA ALA A 84 15.01 1.41 -3.01
C ALA A 84 15.49 2.67 -3.77
N VAL A 85 16.18 2.50 -4.90
CA VAL A 85 16.62 3.61 -5.76
C VAL A 85 15.44 4.40 -6.32
N LEU A 86 14.47 3.73 -6.97
CA LEU A 86 13.30 4.39 -7.56
C LEU A 86 12.51 5.17 -6.50
N SER A 87 12.34 4.61 -5.30
CA SER A 87 11.64 5.23 -4.18
C SER A 87 12.40 6.36 -3.48
N THR A 88 13.55 6.79 -4.02
CA THR A 88 14.24 8.02 -3.56
C THR A 88 14.06 9.19 -4.53
N LEU A 89 13.78 8.90 -5.80
CA LEU A 89 13.67 9.89 -6.86
C LEU A 89 12.54 10.92 -6.68
N PRO A 90 11.40 10.61 -6.03
CA PRO A 90 10.40 11.65 -5.74
C PRO A 90 10.94 12.76 -4.82
N TRP A 91 11.92 12.43 -3.97
CA TRP A 91 12.53 13.38 -3.06
C TRP A 91 13.64 14.17 -3.73
N VAL A 92 14.56 13.50 -4.46
CA VAL A 92 15.81 14.11 -4.94
C VAL A 92 15.92 14.23 -6.47
N GLY A 93 15.01 13.62 -7.23
CA GLY A 93 15.14 13.45 -8.68
C GLY A 93 15.29 14.78 -9.44
N ARG A 94 14.58 15.82 -9.01
CA ARG A 94 14.70 17.17 -9.58
C ARG A 94 16.10 17.74 -9.43
N GLU A 95 16.67 17.68 -8.23
CA GLU A 95 18.00 18.20 -7.92
C GLU A 95 19.10 17.44 -8.68
N LEU A 96 18.95 16.11 -8.80
CA LEU A 96 19.84 15.29 -9.62
C LEU A 96 19.71 15.61 -11.11
N TYR A 97 18.49 15.83 -11.60
CA TYR A 97 18.25 16.22 -12.98
C TYR A 97 18.88 17.57 -13.30
N GLU A 98 18.62 18.60 -12.50
CA GLU A 98 19.13 19.96 -12.71
C GLU A 98 20.67 20.04 -12.65
N LYS A 99 21.32 19.27 -11.77
CA LYS A 99 22.79 19.34 -11.59
C LYS A 99 23.57 18.28 -12.36
N LYS A 100 22.95 17.14 -12.67
CA LYS A 100 23.62 15.91 -13.15
C LYS A 100 22.75 15.11 -14.12
N GLU A 101 21.99 15.79 -14.99
CA GLU A 101 21.07 15.19 -15.97
C GLU A 101 21.63 13.93 -16.65
N SER A 102 22.80 14.02 -17.31
CA SER A 102 23.38 12.89 -18.03
C SER A 102 23.63 11.66 -17.15
N ALA A 103 24.06 11.85 -15.91
CA ALA A 103 24.30 10.74 -14.99
C ALA A 103 22.98 10.12 -14.50
N LEU A 104 21.97 10.94 -14.21
CA LEU A 104 20.64 10.45 -13.85
C LEU A 104 20.00 9.67 -15.01
N GLU A 105 20.10 10.17 -16.24
CA GLU A 105 19.59 9.49 -17.43
C GLU A 105 20.26 8.13 -17.65
N ASN A 106 21.58 8.04 -17.47
CA ASN A 106 22.29 6.77 -17.54
C ASN A 106 21.81 5.77 -16.47
N LEU A 107 21.59 6.23 -15.23
CA LEU A 107 21.03 5.41 -14.16
C LEU A 107 19.63 4.89 -14.52
N LEU A 108 18.76 5.75 -15.05
CA LEU A 108 17.40 5.39 -15.45
C LEU A 108 17.38 4.38 -16.60
N VAL A 109 18.27 4.52 -17.59
CA VAL A 109 18.42 3.54 -18.68
C VAL A 109 18.85 2.18 -18.14
N ARG A 110 19.80 2.14 -17.19
CA ARG A 110 20.21 0.88 -16.54
C ARG A 110 19.04 0.20 -15.81
N ILE A 111 18.22 0.99 -15.10
CA ILE A 111 17.01 0.50 -14.43
C ILE A 111 16.00 -0.02 -15.45
N GLU A 112 15.74 0.69 -16.55
CA GLU A 112 14.81 0.25 -17.60
C GLU A 112 15.24 -1.08 -18.23
N VAL A 113 16.54 -1.22 -18.54
CA VAL A 113 17.10 -2.48 -19.05
C VAL A 113 16.93 -3.62 -18.04
N PHE A 114 17.14 -3.34 -16.75
CA PHE A 114 16.89 -4.32 -15.70
C PHE A 114 15.42 -4.74 -15.66
N LEU A 115 14.49 -3.78 -15.59
CA LEU A 115 13.05 -4.03 -15.50
C LEU A 115 12.54 -4.87 -16.68
N ASN A 116 13.00 -4.58 -17.90
CA ASN A 116 12.64 -5.32 -19.11
C ASN A 116 13.09 -6.80 -19.10
N LYS A 117 14.07 -7.17 -18.28
CA LYS A 117 14.58 -8.54 -18.15
C LYS A 117 13.94 -9.32 -16.99
N ARG A 118 13.15 -8.67 -16.14
CA ARG A 118 12.56 -9.32 -14.95
C ARG A 118 11.55 -10.38 -15.32
N THR A 119 11.52 -11.46 -14.54
CA THR A 119 10.42 -12.44 -14.63
C THR A 119 9.28 -12.03 -13.69
N LYS A 120 8.04 -12.13 -14.16
CA LYS A 120 6.82 -11.73 -13.42
C LYS A 120 5.94 -12.92 -13.06
N LYS A 121 6.54 -14.10 -12.86
CA LYS A 121 5.81 -15.36 -12.60
C LYS A 121 4.92 -15.32 -11.35
N HIS A 122 5.27 -14.47 -10.38
CA HIS A 122 4.52 -14.28 -9.14
C HIS A 122 3.23 -13.45 -9.32
N HIS A 123 3.14 -12.63 -10.38
CA HIS A 123 2.08 -11.63 -10.55
C HIS A 123 0.67 -12.22 -10.48
N ASN A 124 0.41 -13.28 -11.25
CA ASN A 124 -0.89 -13.95 -11.25
C ASN A 124 -1.29 -14.57 -9.91
N ALA A 125 -0.32 -14.98 -9.09
CA ALA A 125 -0.58 -15.59 -7.78
C ALA A 125 -0.88 -14.54 -6.69
N LEU A 126 -0.46 -13.29 -6.89
CA LEU A 126 -0.53 -12.23 -5.90
C LEU A 126 -1.63 -11.19 -6.18
N ARG A 127 -2.19 -11.16 -7.38
CA ARG A 127 -3.27 -10.22 -7.73
C ARG A 127 -4.59 -10.55 -7.02
N VAL A 128 -5.27 -9.51 -6.55
CA VAL A 128 -6.60 -9.64 -5.93
C VAL A 128 -7.66 -9.96 -6.96
N TRP A 129 -7.62 -9.32 -8.13
CA TRP A 129 -8.52 -9.62 -9.25
C TRP A 129 -7.76 -10.15 -10.45
N SER A 130 -8.38 -11.10 -11.14
CA SER A 130 -7.82 -11.73 -12.33
C SER A 130 -8.08 -10.98 -13.65
N VAL A 131 -8.94 -9.97 -13.60
CA VAL A 131 -9.35 -9.13 -14.73
C VAL A 131 -8.74 -7.74 -14.56
N ASP A 132 -8.20 -7.19 -15.64
CA ASP A 132 -7.51 -5.88 -15.62
C ASP A 132 -8.46 -4.68 -15.72
N ALA A 133 -9.74 -4.92 -16.01
CA ALA A 133 -10.77 -3.89 -16.05
C ALA A 133 -11.59 -3.88 -14.74
N PRO A 134 -11.93 -2.70 -14.20
CA PRO A 134 -11.56 -1.36 -14.69
C PRO A 134 -10.17 -0.89 -14.26
N HIS A 135 -9.51 -1.59 -13.31
CA HIS A 135 -8.16 -1.25 -12.87
C HIS A 135 -7.24 -2.47 -12.87
N PRO A 136 -6.12 -2.42 -13.59
CA PRO A 136 -5.14 -3.49 -13.56
C PRO A 136 -4.51 -3.56 -12.18
N GLN A 137 -4.29 -4.78 -11.71
CA GLN A 137 -3.53 -5.04 -10.48
C GLN A 137 -2.06 -5.17 -10.87
N GLU A 138 -1.33 -4.06 -10.89
CA GLU A 138 0.02 -4.00 -11.47
C GLU A 138 1.10 -4.57 -10.56
N GLU A 139 2.14 -5.15 -11.16
CA GLU A 139 3.36 -5.52 -10.43
C GLU A 139 4.04 -4.25 -9.88
N TYR A 140 4.48 -4.29 -8.63
CA TYR A 140 4.86 -3.07 -7.90
C TYR A 140 6.00 -2.26 -8.51
N LEU A 141 7.00 -2.92 -9.10
CA LEU A 141 8.13 -2.25 -9.73
C LEU A 141 7.75 -1.68 -11.09
N ASP A 142 6.89 -2.35 -11.84
CA ASP A 142 6.32 -1.80 -13.08
C ASP A 142 5.49 -0.54 -12.81
N CYS A 143 4.63 -0.61 -11.78
CA CYS A 143 3.78 0.51 -11.37
C CYS A 143 4.62 1.70 -10.90
N LEU A 144 5.61 1.46 -10.02
CA LEU A 144 6.53 2.52 -9.58
C LEU A 144 7.36 3.07 -10.74
N TRP A 145 7.78 2.24 -11.69
CA TRP A 145 8.48 2.72 -12.88
C TRP A 145 7.60 3.64 -13.74
N ALA A 146 6.34 3.27 -13.97
CA ALA A 146 5.38 4.14 -14.67
C ALA A 146 5.21 5.48 -13.94
N GLN A 147 5.15 5.47 -12.61
CA GLN A 147 5.06 6.67 -11.78
C GLN A 147 6.30 7.56 -11.87
N ILE A 148 7.50 6.97 -11.85
CA ILE A 148 8.75 7.71 -12.04
C ILE A 148 8.87 8.27 -13.45
N ARG A 149 8.44 7.53 -14.47
CA ARG A 149 8.40 8.03 -15.86
C ARG A 149 7.46 9.22 -15.99
N LYS A 150 6.27 9.16 -15.37
CA LYS A 150 5.35 10.29 -15.33
C LYS A 150 5.97 11.48 -14.59
N LEU A 151 6.56 11.27 -13.42
CA LEU A 151 7.25 12.33 -12.67
C LEU A 151 8.35 12.99 -13.52
N ARG A 152 9.14 12.20 -14.25
CA ARG A 152 10.15 12.71 -15.19
C ARG A 152 9.51 13.53 -16.32
N GLN A 153 8.42 13.05 -16.93
CA GLN A 153 7.67 13.80 -17.97
C GLN A 153 7.11 15.12 -17.43
N ASP A 154 6.75 15.15 -16.15
CA ASP A 154 6.28 16.35 -15.44
C ASP A 154 7.46 17.19 -14.90
N ASN A 155 8.66 17.08 -15.48
CA ASN A 155 9.87 17.80 -15.10
C ASN A 155 10.23 17.66 -13.62
N TRP A 156 10.11 16.44 -13.09
CA TRP A 156 10.41 16.10 -11.69
C TRP A 156 9.63 16.94 -10.67
N THR A 157 8.44 17.40 -11.05
CA THR A 157 7.58 18.21 -10.19
C THR A 157 6.44 17.38 -9.63
N GLU A 158 6.29 17.39 -8.31
CA GLU A 158 5.20 16.76 -7.57
C GLU A 158 4.60 17.74 -6.54
N LYS A 159 3.41 17.44 -6.02
CA LYS A 159 2.65 18.38 -5.15
C LYS A 159 2.38 17.89 -3.73
N HIS A 160 2.92 16.73 -3.35
CA HIS A 160 2.58 16.05 -2.09
C HIS A 160 3.65 16.24 -1.01
N ILE A 161 4.94 16.16 -1.35
CA ILE A 161 6.02 16.16 -0.38
C ILE A 161 6.16 17.57 0.24
N PRO A 162 6.03 17.72 1.57
CA PRO A 162 6.38 18.96 2.23
C PRO A 162 7.90 19.14 2.15
N ARG A 163 8.35 20.32 1.70
CA ARG A 163 9.79 20.64 1.57
C ARG A 163 10.15 21.85 2.44
N PRO A 164 10.19 21.71 3.79
CA PRO A 164 10.44 22.84 4.70
C PRO A 164 11.77 23.55 4.45
N TYR A 165 12.76 22.85 3.91
CA TYR A 165 14.09 23.40 3.61
C TYR A 165 14.05 24.54 2.58
N LEU A 166 13.02 24.61 1.72
CA LEU A 166 12.85 25.72 0.76
C LEU A 166 12.70 27.09 1.46
N ALA A 167 12.18 27.12 2.69
CA ALA A 167 12.07 28.36 3.47
C ALA A 167 13.41 28.86 4.04
N PHE A 168 14.48 28.07 3.89
CA PHE A 168 15.81 28.35 4.44
C PHE A 168 16.90 28.39 3.36
N ASP A 169 16.51 28.57 2.10
CA ASP A 169 17.41 28.52 0.94
C ASP A 169 18.64 29.44 1.09
N SER A 170 18.44 30.66 1.59
CA SER A 170 19.51 31.64 1.81
C SER A 170 20.57 31.16 2.82
N VAL A 171 20.21 30.29 3.77
CA VAL A 171 21.13 29.74 4.77
C VAL A 171 21.78 28.46 4.24
N LEU A 172 21.01 27.61 3.56
CA LEU A 172 21.48 26.31 3.11
C LEU A 172 22.42 26.42 1.90
N CYS A 173 22.23 27.38 1.00
CA CYS A 173 23.10 27.59 -0.15
C CYS A 173 24.54 27.95 0.21
N GLU A 174 24.77 28.56 1.38
CA GLU A 174 26.12 28.91 1.88
C GLU A 174 26.80 27.74 2.60
N ALA A 175 26.07 26.66 2.90
CA ALA A 175 26.59 25.52 3.63
C ALA A 175 27.53 24.67 2.77
N LEU A 176 28.64 24.23 3.35
CA LEU A 176 29.53 23.25 2.74
C LEU A 176 28.89 21.86 2.76
N GLN A 177 29.05 21.12 1.65
CA GLN A 177 28.52 19.78 1.47
C GLN A 177 29.55 18.71 1.84
N HIS A 178 29.06 17.54 2.24
CA HIS A 178 29.82 16.33 2.52
C HIS A 178 29.69 15.33 1.37
N ASN A 179 30.64 14.40 1.28
CA ASN A 179 30.54 13.26 0.37
C ASN A 179 30.21 12.01 1.17
N ILE A 180 29.24 11.23 0.68
CA ILE A 180 29.04 9.85 1.14
C ILE A 180 30.28 9.03 0.73
N PRO A 181 30.91 8.29 1.65
CA PRO A 181 32.00 7.37 1.29
C PRO A 181 31.48 6.26 0.37
N VAL A 182 32.34 5.65 -0.44
CA VAL A 182 31.92 4.56 -1.32
C VAL A 182 31.32 3.40 -0.50
N ILE A 183 30.07 3.04 -0.80
CA ILE A 183 29.36 1.94 -0.15
C ILE A 183 29.17 0.83 -1.15
N HIS A 184 29.73 -0.33 -0.86
CA HIS A 184 29.41 -1.57 -1.55
C HIS A 184 28.27 -2.27 -0.80
N PRO A 185 27.12 -2.52 -1.45
CA PRO A 185 26.06 -3.32 -0.84
C PRO A 185 26.61 -4.70 -0.42
N PRO A 186 26.16 -5.26 0.72
CA PRO A 186 26.69 -6.53 1.21
C PRO A 186 26.40 -7.65 0.19
N PRO A 187 27.36 -8.55 -0.08
CA PRO A 187 27.13 -9.68 -0.99
C PRO A 187 25.98 -10.55 -0.49
N HIS A 188 25.30 -11.23 -1.41
CA HIS A 188 24.24 -12.16 -1.06
C HIS A 188 24.77 -13.29 -0.15
N GLN A 189 23.97 -13.66 0.85
CA GLN A 189 24.15 -14.87 1.65
C GLN A 189 22.82 -15.61 1.66
N ASP A 190 22.87 -16.95 1.70
CA ASP A 190 21.66 -17.80 1.70
C ASP A 190 20.74 -17.53 2.91
N SER A 191 21.31 -16.98 3.99
CA SER A 191 20.56 -16.56 5.20
C SER A 191 19.80 -15.25 5.04
N PHE A 192 20.01 -14.50 3.96
CA PHE A 192 19.36 -13.20 3.76
C PHE A 192 17.94 -13.40 3.22
N GLU A 193 16.96 -12.93 3.98
CA GLU A 193 15.56 -12.93 3.59
C GLU A 193 15.17 -11.57 3.04
N TYR A 194 14.95 -11.47 1.72
CA TYR A 194 14.57 -10.20 1.06
C TYR A 194 13.06 -10.02 1.03
N PRO A 195 12.54 -8.78 0.92
CA PRO A 195 11.11 -8.54 0.79
C PRO A 195 10.53 -9.24 -0.44
N MET A 196 9.38 -9.88 -0.25
CA MET A 196 8.65 -10.53 -1.33
C MET A 196 8.11 -9.49 -2.31
N PRO A 197 7.99 -9.81 -3.61
CA PRO A 197 7.32 -8.93 -4.55
C PRO A 197 5.85 -8.82 -4.18
N TRP A 198 5.20 -7.71 -4.55
CA TRP A 198 3.77 -7.53 -4.34
C TRP A 198 3.10 -6.99 -5.60
N VAL A 199 1.76 -7.02 -5.55
CA VAL A 199 0.90 -6.44 -6.57
C VAL A 199 0.20 -5.24 -5.94
N VAL A 200 0.18 -4.13 -6.66
CA VAL A 200 -0.45 -2.90 -6.23
C VAL A 200 -1.96 -3.10 -6.27
N TYR A 201 -2.58 -3.07 -5.09
CA TYR A 201 -4.04 -3.09 -4.98
C TYR A 201 -4.60 -1.80 -5.54
N ARG A 202 -5.57 -1.92 -6.46
CA ARG A 202 -6.20 -0.74 -7.06
C ARG A 202 -7.69 -0.96 -7.21
N MET A 203 -8.49 -0.11 -6.58
CA MET A 203 -9.95 -0.18 -6.66
C MET A 203 -10.63 1.12 -7.08
N PHE A 204 -10.01 2.27 -6.77
CA PHE A 204 -10.58 3.59 -7.04
C PHE A 204 -9.80 4.40 -8.08
N ASP A 205 -10.55 5.18 -8.85
CA ASP A 205 -10.05 6.33 -9.61
C ASP A 205 -10.82 7.63 -9.28
N TYR A 206 -10.55 8.69 -10.04
CA TYR A 206 -11.14 10.00 -9.81
C TYR A 206 -12.66 10.06 -10.09
N THR A 207 -13.19 9.12 -10.87
CA THR A 207 -14.63 9.02 -11.22
C THR A 207 -15.46 8.46 -10.08
N ASP A 208 -14.84 7.73 -9.16
CA ASP A 208 -15.48 7.22 -7.94
C ASP A 208 -15.69 8.31 -6.89
N CYS A 209 -14.94 9.41 -6.99
CA CYS A 209 -14.92 10.47 -5.99
C CYS A 209 -15.98 11.54 -6.29
N PRO A 210 -16.64 12.12 -5.25
CA PRO A 210 -17.55 13.25 -5.44
C PRO A 210 -16.79 14.49 -5.93
N PRO A 211 -17.50 15.53 -6.45
CA PRO A 211 -16.88 16.79 -6.83
C PRO A 211 -16.04 17.39 -5.69
N GLY A 212 -14.78 17.74 -5.98
CA GLY A 212 -13.84 18.21 -4.96
C GLY A 212 -12.38 17.98 -5.36
N PRO A 213 -11.49 17.73 -4.39
CA PRO A 213 -10.12 17.37 -4.67
C PRO A 213 -10.04 16.09 -5.51
N ILE A 214 -9.18 16.09 -6.52
CA ILE A 214 -9.06 14.99 -7.49
C ILE A 214 -8.17 13.90 -6.90
N LEU A 215 -8.63 12.64 -6.94
CA LEU A 215 -7.79 11.50 -6.58
C LEU A 215 -6.60 11.41 -7.55
N PRO A 216 -5.34 11.42 -7.06
CA PRO A 216 -4.18 11.26 -7.93
C PRO A 216 -4.25 9.93 -8.69
N GLY A 217 -4.01 9.98 -10.01
CA GLY A 217 -4.10 8.79 -10.87
C GLY A 217 -3.11 7.70 -10.45
N ALA A 218 -3.40 6.45 -10.85
CA ALA A 218 -2.61 5.27 -10.45
C ALA A 218 -1.12 5.38 -10.79
N HIS A 219 -0.79 6.02 -11.92
CA HIS A 219 0.60 6.29 -12.34
C HIS A 219 1.12 7.68 -11.97
N SER A 220 0.45 8.42 -11.08
CA SER A 220 1.05 9.62 -10.47
C SER A 220 1.93 9.23 -9.30
N ILE A 221 3.03 9.96 -9.09
CA ILE A 221 3.90 9.68 -7.95
C ILE A 221 3.23 10.06 -6.62
N GLU A 222 2.32 11.04 -6.64
CA GLU A 222 1.52 11.41 -5.47
C GLU A 222 0.71 10.24 -4.95
N ARG A 223 0.15 9.39 -5.82
CA ARG A 223 -0.59 8.19 -5.40
C ARG A 223 0.30 7.24 -4.60
N PHE A 224 1.52 6.98 -5.07
CA PHE A 224 2.50 6.17 -4.34
C PHE A 224 2.87 6.78 -2.99
N LEU A 225 3.14 8.07 -2.95
CA LEU A 225 3.57 8.76 -1.72
C LEU A 225 2.46 8.78 -0.66
N ILE A 226 1.22 9.04 -1.05
CA ILE A 226 0.06 9.03 -0.17
C ILE A 226 -0.12 7.65 0.43
N GLU A 227 -0.12 6.61 -0.41
CA GLU A 227 -0.33 5.23 0.04
C GLU A 227 0.79 4.75 0.95
N GLU A 228 2.04 5.04 0.60
CA GLU A 228 3.19 4.70 1.44
C GLU A 228 3.10 5.35 2.83
N HIS A 229 2.68 6.62 2.90
CA HIS A 229 2.50 7.32 4.17
C HIS A 229 1.35 6.69 4.98
N LEU A 230 0.22 6.38 4.34
CA LEU A 230 -0.91 5.72 5.01
C LEU A 230 -0.54 4.31 5.50
N HIS A 231 0.20 3.53 4.72
CA HIS A 231 0.74 2.24 5.14
C HIS A 231 1.65 2.38 6.37
N SER A 232 2.54 3.38 6.38
CA SER A 232 3.42 3.66 7.52
C SER A 232 2.65 4.06 8.79
N ILE A 233 1.57 4.84 8.65
CA ILE A 233 0.69 5.18 9.77
C ILE A 233 0.03 3.91 10.35
N ILE A 234 -0.50 3.04 9.48
CA ILE A 234 -1.10 1.76 9.92
C ILE A 234 -0.05 0.93 10.63
N GLU A 235 1.14 0.77 10.05
CA GLU A 235 2.23 0.03 10.65
C GLU A 235 2.54 0.53 12.07
N MET A 236 2.69 1.84 12.23
CA MET A 236 3.07 2.46 13.51
C MET A 236 1.99 2.34 14.58
N HIS A 237 0.72 2.44 14.20
CA HIS A 237 -0.40 2.61 15.13
C HIS A 237 -1.40 1.45 15.18
N ARG A 238 -1.20 0.36 14.41
CA ARG A 238 -2.14 -0.79 14.31
C ARG A 238 -2.60 -1.40 15.64
N TRP A 239 -1.78 -1.31 16.69
CA TRP A 239 -2.11 -1.84 18.01
C TRP A 239 -3.12 -0.98 18.78
N GLU A 240 -3.22 0.30 18.42
CA GLU A 240 -4.09 1.30 19.06
C GLU A 240 -5.08 1.85 18.04
N ARG A 241 -6.14 1.08 17.73
CA ARG A 241 -7.09 1.38 16.64
C ARG A 241 -7.65 2.82 16.63
N LYS A 242 -7.83 3.43 17.80
CA LYS A 242 -8.33 4.81 17.93
C LYS A 242 -7.27 5.81 17.49
N GLU A 243 -6.04 5.65 17.98
CA GLU A 243 -4.89 6.46 17.58
C GLU A 243 -4.60 6.29 16.09
N CYS A 244 -4.66 5.06 15.57
CA CYS A 244 -4.48 4.79 14.15
C CYS A 244 -5.49 5.57 13.30
N ALA A 245 -6.78 5.51 13.64
CA ALA A 245 -7.81 6.27 12.95
C ALA A 245 -7.58 7.80 13.02
N ILE A 246 -7.14 8.32 14.17
CA ILE A 246 -6.81 9.74 14.34
C ILE A 246 -5.65 10.12 13.40
N HIS A 247 -4.55 9.37 13.41
CA HIS A 247 -3.38 9.68 12.60
C HIS A 247 -3.67 9.58 11.10
N LEU A 248 -4.48 8.60 10.66
CA LEU A 248 -4.95 8.50 9.27
C LEU A 248 -5.73 9.76 8.85
N LEU A 249 -6.62 10.28 9.69
CA LEU A 249 -7.42 11.48 9.44
C LEU A 249 -6.64 12.81 9.58
N MET A 250 -5.43 12.75 10.13
CA MET A 250 -4.51 13.88 10.28
C MET A 250 -3.42 13.92 9.21
N LEU A 251 -3.56 13.14 8.13
CA LEU A 251 -2.59 13.16 7.04
C LEU A 251 -2.34 14.61 6.56
N PRO A 252 -1.07 15.03 6.41
CA PRO A 252 -0.75 16.33 5.84
C PRO A 252 -1.40 16.53 4.47
N TYR A 253 -1.85 17.75 4.19
CA TYR A 253 -2.51 18.12 2.93
C TYR A 253 -3.80 17.35 2.61
N LYS A 254 -4.46 16.76 3.62
CA LYS A 254 -5.74 16.06 3.48
C LYS A 254 -6.81 16.81 2.69
N ASP A 255 -6.85 18.13 2.75
CA ASP A 255 -7.84 18.95 2.04
C ASP A 255 -7.59 19.02 0.51
N LYS A 256 -6.44 18.53 0.04
CA LYS A 256 -6.06 18.50 -1.38
C LYS A 256 -6.30 17.15 -2.06
N ILE A 257 -6.78 16.15 -1.33
CA ILE A 257 -7.05 14.81 -1.85
C ILE A 257 -8.37 14.28 -1.28
N PRO A 258 -9.04 13.33 -1.95
CA PRO A 258 -10.17 12.62 -1.36
C PRO A 258 -9.63 11.60 -0.34
N LEU A 259 -9.21 12.09 0.84
CA LEU A 259 -8.49 11.32 1.85
C LEU A 259 -9.26 10.06 2.29
N GLU A 260 -10.57 10.16 2.46
CA GLU A 260 -11.40 9.04 2.88
C GLU A 260 -11.31 7.86 1.89
N TYR A 261 -11.25 8.12 0.59
CA TYR A 261 -11.05 7.10 -0.45
C TYR A 261 -9.66 6.48 -0.37
N CYS A 262 -8.62 7.30 -0.19
CA CYS A 262 -7.25 6.81 -0.02
C CYS A 262 -7.11 5.90 1.21
N ILE A 263 -7.71 6.28 2.35
CA ILE A 263 -7.67 5.48 3.58
C ILE A 263 -8.38 4.14 3.38
N VAL A 264 -9.61 4.16 2.84
CA VAL A 264 -10.39 2.94 2.63
C VAL A 264 -9.68 1.98 1.69
N GLU A 265 -9.13 2.48 0.59
CA GLU A 265 -8.39 1.67 -0.36
C GLU A 265 -7.10 1.10 0.22
N VAL A 266 -6.34 1.87 1.01
CA VAL A 266 -5.12 1.37 1.66
C VAL A 266 -5.46 0.30 2.71
N ILE A 267 -6.53 0.47 3.48
CA ILE A 267 -6.96 -0.55 4.43
C ILE A 267 -7.37 -1.85 3.72
N PHE A 268 -8.07 -1.75 2.58
CA PHE A 268 -8.38 -2.94 1.78
C PHE A 268 -7.16 -3.53 1.07
N ALA A 269 -6.20 -2.70 0.65
CA ALA A 269 -4.91 -3.16 0.12
C ALA A 269 -4.16 -4.01 1.16
N GLU A 270 -4.21 -3.60 2.43
CA GLU A 270 -3.61 -4.33 3.55
C GLU A 270 -4.36 -5.62 3.91
N LEU A 271 -5.70 -5.59 3.91
CA LEU A 271 -6.54 -6.75 4.17
C LEU A 271 -6.42 -7.82 3.07
N PHE A 272 -6.38 -7.38 1.81
CA PHE A 272 -6.30 -8.27 0.64
C PHE A 272 -4.87 -8.51 0.17
N HIS A 273 -3.87 -8.08 0.93
CA HIS A 273 -2.47 -8.35 0.62
C HIS A 273 -2.20 -9.85 0.51
N MET A 274 -1.54 -10.27 -0.57
CA MET A 274 -1.22 -11.68 -0.83
C MET A 274 0.27 -11.93 -0.57
N PRO A 275 0.66 -13.10 -0.02
CA PRO A 275 -0.19 -14.27 0.27
C PRO A 275 -1.05 -14.14 1.54
N THR A 276 -0.64 -13.28 2.47
CA THR A 276 -1.33 -13.05 3.75
C THR A 276 -1.46 -11.57 4.02
N PRO A 277 -2.47 -11.11 4.77
CA PRO A 277 -2.55 -9.72 5.20
C PRO A 277 -1.29 -9.36 6.01
N ARG A 278 -0.81 -8.10 5.92
CA ARG A 278 0.43 -7.71 6.63
C ARG A 278 0.27 -7.77 8.16
N TYR A 279 -0.93 -7.52 8.66
CA TYR A 279 -1.30 -7.57 10.07
C TYR A 279 -2.58 -8.37 10.29
N LEU A 280 -2.91 -8.63 11.56
CA LEU A 280 -4.09 -9.41 11.93
C LEU A 280 -5.38 -8.80 11.35
N GLU A 281 -6.18 -9.61 10.65
CA GLU A 281 -7.36 -9.17 9.88
C GLU A 281 -8.35 -8.30 10.69
N ILE A 282 -8.58 -8.65 11.96
CA ILE A 282 -9.53 -7.94 12.84
C ILE A 282 -9.13 -6.48 13.08
N CYS A 283 -7.83 -6.16 12.97
CA CYS A 283 -7.32 -4.80 13.13
C CYS A 283 -8.00 -3.86 12.14
N TYR A 284 -8.03 -4.23 10.86
CA TYR A 284 -8.58 -3.41 9.77
C TYR A 284 -10.08 -3.12 9.96
N GLY A 285 -10.87 -4.15 10.26
CA GLY A 285 -12.30 -3.97 10.54
C GLY A 285 -12.55 -3.04 11.73
N SER A 286 -11.73 -3.17 12.78
CA SER A 286 -11.84 -2.32 13.97
C SER A 286 -11.43 -0.86 13.73
N ILE A 287 -10.42 -0.61 12.89
CA ILE A 287 -9.99 0.73 12.49
C ILE A 287 -11.08 1.40 11.65
N LEU A 288 -11.67 0.68 10.68
CA LEU A 288 -12.78 1.19 9.86
C LEU A 288 -13.99 1.58 10.71
N ILE A 289 -14.30 0.83 11.77
CA ILE A 289 -15.34 1.21 12.74
C ILE A 289 -14.98 2.51 13.46
N GLU A 290 -13.74 2.70 13.92
CA GLU A 290 -13.31 3.95 14.56
C GLU A 290 -13.33 5.13 13.57
N LEU A 291 -12.93 4.92 12.31
CA LEU A 291 -13.03 5.93 11.25
C LEU A 291 -14.49 6.35 11.00
N CYS A 292 -15.44 5.39 10.97
CA CYS A 292 -16.86 5.67 10.85
C CYS A 292 -17.41 6.49 12.04
N LYS A 293 -16.91 6.25 13.26
CA LYS A 293 -17.30 7.06 14.43
C LYS A 293 -16.76 8.49 14.35
N GLN A 294 -15.54 8.67 13.85
CA GLN A 294 -14.90 9.98 13.75
C GLN A 294 -15.42 10.82 12.58
N GLN A 295 -15.82 10.18 11.46
CA GLN A 295 -16.38 10.84 10.29
C GLN A 295 -17.72 10.22 9.86
N PRO A 296 -18.79 10.37 10.67
CA PRO A 296 -20.06 9.67 10.47
C PRO A 296 -20.81 10.06 9.19
N SER A 297 -20.52 11.23 8.61
CA SER A 297 -21.16 11.72 7.39
C SER A 297 -20.46 11.34 6.09
N LYS A 298 -19.19 10.91 6.14
CA LYS A 298 -18.38 10.65 4.94
C LYS A 298 -17.90 9.20 4.87
N MET A 299 -17.22 8.73 5.91
CA MET A 299 -16.56 7.43 5.89
C MET A 299 -17.53 6.25 5.64
N PRO A 300 -18.75 6.22 6.22
CA PRO A 300 -19.71 5.16 5.91
C PRO A 300 -20.13 5.14 4.43
N GLN A 301 -20.23 6.29 3.77
CA GLN A 301 -20.62 6.38 2.36
C GLN A 301 -19.52 5.81 1.46
N VAL A 302 -18.27 6.22 1.70
CA VAL A 302 -17.10 5.69 0.97
C VAL A 302 -16.95 4.19 1.19
N LEU A 303 -17.18 3.72 2.41
CA LEU A 303 -17.07 2.29 2.75
C LEU A 303 -18.20 1.46 2.11
N ALA A 304 -19.42 2.00 2.05
CA ALA A 304 -20.53 1.36 1.34
C ALA A 304 -20.24 1.26 -0.17
N GLN A 305 -19.76 2.35 -0.79
CA GLN A 305 -19.32 2.35 -2.19
C GLN A 305 -18.19 1.36 -2.44
N ALA A 306 -17.19 1.29 -1.54
CA ALA A 306 -16.11 0.32 -1.64
C ALA A 306 -16.64 -1.12 -1.61
N THR A 307 -17.58 -1.40 -0.70
CA THR A 307 -18.22 -2.72 -0.55
C THR A 307 -18.98 -3.10 -1.82
N GLU A 308 -19.70 -2.14 -2.42
CA GLU A 308 -20.40 -2.32 -3.68
C GLU A 308 -19.44 -2.68 -4.81
N ILE A 309 -18.33 -1.95 -4.95
CA ILE A 309 -17.29 -2.23 -5.95
C ILE A 309 -16.69 -3.63 -5.73
N LEU A 310 -16.40 -4.00 -4.48
CA LEU A 310 -15.86 -5.32 -4.14
C LEU A 310 -16.83 -6.44 -4.54
N PHE A 311 -18.12 -6.28 -4.24
CA PHE A 311 -19.16 -7.23 -4.63
C PHE A 311 -19.33 -7.32 -6.15
N MET A 312 -19.37 -6.19 -6.86
CA MET A 312 -19.52 -6.18 -8.32
C MET A 312 -18.32 -6.76 -9.07
N ARG A 313 -17.13 -6.74 -8.47
CA ARG A 313 -15.89 -7.32 -9.02
C ARG A 313 -15.54 -8.70 -8.45
N ILE A 314 -16.45 -9.32 -7.69
CA ILE A 314 -16.16 -10.56 -6.95
C ILE A 314 -15.91 -11.77 -7.87
N ASP A 315 -16.44 -11.75 -9.10
CA ASP A 315 -16.36 -12.85 -10.05
C ASP A 315 -14.92 -13.20 -10.44
N SER A 316 -14.04 -12.19 -10.44
CA SER A 316 -12.60 -12.34 -10.72
C SER A 316 -11.72 -12.26 -9.47
N MET A 317 -12.31 -12.15 -8.27
CA MET A 317 -11.57 -12.00 -7.03
C MET A 317 -10.91 -13.32 -6.61
N ASN A 318 -9.66 -13.27 -6.15
CA ASN A 318 -8.94 -14.41 -5.61
C ASN A 318 -9.68 -14.98 -4.39
N THR A 319 -9.79 -16.31 -4.29
CA THR A 319 -10.53 -17.00 -3.22
C THR A 319 -10.04 -16.62 -1.81
N SER A 320 -8.73 -16.43 -1.61
CA SER A 320 -8.23 -15.99 -0.30
C SER A 320 -8.68 -14.56 0.05
N CYS A 321 -8.83 -13.69 -0.94
CA CYS A 321 -9.38 -12.34 -0.74
C CYS A 321 -10.90 -12.39 -0.52
N PHE A 322 -11.61 -13.27 -1.23
CA PHE A 322 -13.02 -13.55 -1.04
C PHE A 322 -13.33 -13.95 0.42
N ASP A 323 -12.57 -14.89 0.99
CA ASP A 323 -12.75 -15.34 2.36
C ASP A 323 -12.57 -14.21 3.38
N ARG A 324 -11.56 -13.35 3.15
CA ARG A 324 -11.31 -12.17 3.98
C ARG A 324 -12.41 -11.13 3.83
N PHE A 325 -12.95 -10.95 2.64
CA PHE A 325 -14.07 -10.05 2.38
C PHE A 325 -15.32 -10.52 3.12
N VAL A 326 -15.62 -11.82 3.08
CA VAL A 326 -16.71 -12.45 3.86
C VAL A 326 -16.51 -12.22 5.36
N ASN A 327 -15.30 -12.49 5.89
CA ASN A 327 -14.99 -12.31 7.30
C ASN A 327 -15.12 -10.85 7.75
N TRP A 328 -14.55 -9.92 6.98
CA TRP A 328 -14.62 -8.50 7.27
C TRP A 328 -16.05 -7.98 7.20
N PHE A 329 -16.80 -8.30 6.14
CA PHE A 329 -18.13 -7.76 5.92
C PHE A 329 -19.12 -8.28 6.96
N SER A 330 -19.10 -9.58 7.26
CA SER A 330 -19.93 -10.15 8.32
C SER A 330 -19.61 -9.58 9.72
N TYR A 331 -18.33 -9.36 10.02
CA TYR A 331 -17.91 -8.66 11.24
C TYR A 331 -18.42 -7.21 11.26
N HIS A 332 -18.25 -6.47 10.16
CA HIS A 332 -18.71 -5.10 10.02
C HIS A 332 -20.22 -5.00 10.26
N LEU A 333 -21.02 -5.81 9.56
CA LEU A 333 -22.47 -5.89 9.72
C LEU A 333 -22.88 -6.15 11.17
N SER A 334 -22.22 -7.05 11.88
CA SER A 334 -22.55 -7.33 13.28
C SER A 334 -22.39 -6.12 14.22
N ASN A 335 -21.54 -5.15 13.86
CA ASN A 335 -21.34 -3.90 14.60
C ASN A 335 -22.35 -2.81 14.21
N PHE A 336 -23.07 -2.96 13.10
CA PHE A 336 -24.08 -2.01 12.59
C PHE A 336 -25.47 -2.64 12.47
N GLN A 337 -25.82 -3.49 13.45
CA GLN A 337 -27.15 -4.11 13.58
C GLN A 337 -27.56 -4.98 12.39
N PHE A 338 -26.59 -5.46 11.60
CA PHE A 338 -26.75 -6.24 10.37
C PHE A 338 -27.51 -5.54 9.26
N ARG A 339 -27.57 -4.20 9.28
CA ARG A 339 -28.25 -3.41 8.24
C ARG A 339 -27.40 -3.33 6.98
N TRP A 340 -28.01 -3.71 5.86
CA TRP A 340 -27.47 -3.53 4.52
C TRP A 340 -28.64 -3.45 3.52
N SER A 341 -28.44 -2.75 2.41
CA SER A 341 -29.39 -2.68 1.30
C SER A 341 -29.26 -3.92 0.42
N TRP A 342 -29.77 -5.07 0.89
CA TRP A 342 -29.61 -6.34 0.16
C TRP A 342 -30.24 -6.32 -1.23
N ASP A 343 -31.33 -5.59 -1.43
CA ASP A 343 -32.04 -5.46 -2.71
C ASP A 343 -31.14 -4.86 -3.82
N ASP A 344 -30.11 -4.09 -3.47
CA ASP A 344 -29.14 -3.55 -4.45
C ASP A 344 -28.38 -4.70 -5.16
N TRP A 345 -28.38 -5.91 -4.59
CA TRP A 345 -27.71 -7.10 -5.11
C TRP A 345 -28.65 -8.12 -5.76
N ASP A 346 -29.92 -7.78 -6.00
CA ASP A 346 -30.94 -8.71 -6.53
C ASP A 346 -30.52 -9.47 -7.79
N SER A 347 -29.66 -8.85 -8.62
CA SER A 347 -29.11 -9.49 -9.82
C SER A 347 -28.45 -10.84 -9.54
N CYS A 348 -27.91 -11.08 -8.34
CA CYS A 348 -27.29 -12.35 -7.99
C CYS A 348 -28.30 -13.50 -7.84
N LEU A 349 -29.58 -13.20 -7.60
CA LEU A 349 -30.63 -14.20 -7.45
C LEU A 349 -30.91 -14.97 -8.75
N LEU A 350 -30.55 -14.37 -9.89
CA LEU A 350 -30.66 -14.98 -11.23
C LEU A 350 -29.52 -15.97 -11.54
N LEU A 351 -28.49 -16.03 -10.69
CA LEU A 351 -27.30 -16.85 -10.88
C LEU A 351 -27.40 -18.17 -10.09
N GLU A 352 -26.59 -19.14 -10.47
CA GLU A 352 -26.46 -20.40 -9.74
C GLU A 352 -25.85 -20.18 -8.35
N ASN A 353 -26.22 -21.02 -7.37
CA ASN A 353 -25.81 -20.85 -5.99
C ASN A 353 -24.28 -20.86 -5.77
N GLU A 354 -23.53 -21.58 -6.61
CA GLU A 354 -22.06 -21.67 -6.56
C GLU A 354 -21.37 -20.51 -7.30
N HIS A 355 -22.13 -19.65 -8.00
CA HIS A 355 -21.57 -18.44 -8.58
C HIS A 355 -21.03 -17.52 -7.47
N PRO A 356 -19.89 -16.81 -7.66
CA PRO A 356 -19.26 -16.01 -6.61
C PRO A 356 -20.19 -15.04 -5.86
N ARG A 357 -21.07 -14.31 -6.58
CA ARG A 357 -22.03 -13.37 -5.99
C ARG A 357 -23.02 -14.00 -5.00
N PRO A 358 -23.91 -14.96 -5.38
CA PRO A 358 -24.80 -15.60 -4.41
C PRO A 358 -24.03 -16.39 -3.34
N LYS A 359 -22.90 -17.00 -3.70
CA LYS A 359 -22.03 -17.70 -2.74
C LYS A 359 -21.50 -16.76 -1.65
N PHE A 360 -21.09 -15.54 -2.01
CA PHE A 360 -20.65 -14.53 -1.05
C PHE A 360 -21.73 -14.22 -0.02
N ILE A 361 -22.97 -14.00 -0.47
CA ILE A 361 -24.08 -13.69 0.43
C ILE A 361 -24.37 -14.87 1.36
N GLN A 362 -24.36 -16.11 0.85
CA GLN A 362 -24.53 -17.31 1.68
C GLN A 362 -23.45 -17.40 2.77
N GLU A 363 -22.17 -17.19 2.42
CA GLU A 363 -21.06 -17.27 3.36
C GLU A 363 -21.08 -16.12 4.39
N VAL A 364 -21.44 -14.91 3.96
CA VAL A 364 -21.64 -13.75 4.85
C VAL A 364 -22.76 -14.05 5.86
N LEU A 365 -23.92 -14.52 5.39
CA LEU A 365 -25.03 -14.88 6.28
C LEU A 365 -24.64 -16.02 7.23
N LEU A 366 -23.91 -17.03 6.75
CA LEU A 366 -23.41 -18.12 7.58
C LEU A 366 -22.48 -17.62 8.69
N LYS A 367 -21.63 -16.63 8.41
CA LYS A 367 -20.79 -15.98 9.44
C LYS A 367 -21.62 -15.12 10.37
N CYS A 368 -22.56 -14.33 9.85
CA CYS A 368 -23.46 -13.50 10.66
C CYS A 368 -24.31 -14.32 11.62
N LEU A 369 -24.71 -15.56 11.27
CA LEU A 369 -25.37 -16.49 12.19
C LEU A 369 -24.53 -16.82 13.42
N ARG A 370 -23.20 -16.87 13.30
CA ARG A 370 -22.31 -17.12 14.46
C ARG A 370 -22.24 -15.91 15.40
N PHE A 371 -22.60 -14.73 14.91
CA PHE A 371 -22.73 -13.51 15.71
C PHE A 371 -24.18 -13.24 16.17
N SER A 372 -25.16 -14.05 15.74
CA SER A 372 -26.58 -13.86 16.07
C SER A 372 -27.34 -15.20 16.02
N TYR A 373 -28.55 -15.25 15.45
CA TYR A 373 -29.39 -16.44 15.40
C TYR A 373 -30.23 -16.47 14.12
N HIS A 374 -30.69 -17.66 13.72
CA HIS A 374 -31.35 -17.92 12.44
C HIS A 374 -32.58 -17.04 12.17
N ASP A 375 -33.51 -16.98 13.12
CA ASP A 375 -34.80 -16.30 12.91
C ASP A 375 -34.65 -14.81 12.63
N ARG A 376 -33.62 -14.17 13.22
CA ARG A 376 -33.31 -12.76 12.92
C ARG A 376 -33.04 -12.53 11.43
N PHE A 377 -32.26 -13.39 10.79
CA PHE A 377 -31.94 -13.23 9.37
C PHE A 377 -33.11 -13.64 8.48
N LYS A 378 -33.92 -14.61 8.92
CA LYS A 378 -35.17 -14.96 8.23
C LYS A 378 -36.15 -13.78 8.19
N GLU A 379 -36.21 -12.97 9.24
CA GLU A 379 -37.06 -11.78 9.32
C GLU A 379 -36.46 -10.55 8.62
N MET A 380 -35.14 -10.39 8.67
CA MET A 380 -34.45 -9.20 8.16
C MET A 380 -34.18 -9.23 6.64
N MET A 381 -33.97 -10.42 6.07
CA MET A 381 -33.64 -10.55 4.65
C MET A 381 -34.90 -10.42 3.77
N PRO A 382 -34.78 -9.84 2.56
CA PRO A 382 -35.89 -9.81 1.61
C PRO A 382 -36.34 -11.22 1.20
N GLU A 383 -37.63 -11.39 0.86
CA GLU A 383 -38.23 -12.71 0.58
C GLU A 383 -37.49 -13.48 -0.53
N GLY A 384 -37.00 -12.79 -1.57
CA GLY A 384 -36.24 -13.39 -2.67
C GLY A 384 -34.93 -14.07 -2.23
N TYR A 385 -34.38 -13.67 -1.09
CA TYR A 385 -33.14 -14.20 -0.53
C TYR A 385 -33.33 -15.46 0.31
N ALA A 386 -34.56 -15.94 0.52
CA ALA A 386 -34.84 -17.09 1.39
C ALA A 386 -33.99 -18.34 1.05
N LYS A 387 -33.67 -18.55 -0.25
CA LYS A 387 -32.81 -19.66 -0.71
C LYS A 387 -31.33 -19.53 -0.33
N LEU A 388 -30.88 -18.31 -0.02
CA LEU A 388 -29.49 -18.00 0.35
C LEU A 388 -29.28 -17.99 1.87
N ILE A 389 -30.37 -17.97 2.66
CA ILE A 389 -30.30 -18.03 4.11
C ILE A 389 -29.84 -19.43 4.53
N PRO A 390 -28.77 -19.56 5.35
CA PRO A 390 -28.32 -20.87 5.80
C PRO A 390 -29.39 -21.57 6.63
N LYS A 391 -29.46 -22.90 6.51
CA LYS A 391 -30.40 -23.73 7.27
C LYS A 391 -30.21 -23.54 8.78
N PRO A 392 -31.29 -23.69 9.59
CA PRO A 392 -31.17 -23.62 11.04
C PRO A 392 -30.21 -24.70 11.55
N PRO A 393 -29.31 -24.38 12.51
CA PRO A 393 -28.30 -25.30 13.01
C PRO A 393 -28.90 -26.32 14.00
N MET A 394 -29.82 -27.16 13.52
CA MET A 394 -30.51 -28.17 14.33
C MET A 394 -29.68 -29.46 14.41
N PRO A 395 -29.60 -30.11 15.57
CA PRO A 395 -28.93 -31.40 15.69
C PRO A 395 -29.69 -32.47 14.88
N HIS A 396 -28.95 -33.26 14.11
CA HIS A 396 -29.51 -34.41 13.40
C HIS A 396 -29.31 -35.68 14.22
N TYR A 397 -30.31 -36.04 15.03
CA TYR A 397 -30.28 -37.28 15.81
C TYR A 397 -30.89 -38.43 15.00
N LYS A 398 -30.04 -39.38 14.59
CA LYS A 398 -30.42 -40.50 13.71
C LYS A 398 -31.57 -41.35 14.25
N TYR A 399 -31.72 -41.43 15.57
CA TYR A 399 -32.64 -42.35 16.24
C TYR A 399 -33.95 -41.71 16.74
N SER A 400 -34.20 -40.42 16.47
CA SER A 400 -35.48 -39.77 16.81
C SER A 400 -36.52 -39.79 15.69
N MET A 401 -36.19 -40.28 14.49
CA MET A 401 -37.15 -40.32 13.39
C MET A 401 -38.07 -41.54 13.53
N GLU A 402 -39.39 -41.35 13.35
CA GLU A 402 -40.35 -42.45 13.29
C GLU A 402 -39.93 -43.46 12.22
N GLY A 403 -39.72 -44.72 12.63
CA GLY A 403 -39.21 -45.79 11.78
C GLY A 403 -37.73 -46.17 12.00
N ALA A 404 -37.03 -45.53 12.95
CA ALA A 404 -35.73 -45.99 13.43
C ALA A 404 -35.90 -47.14 14.44
N GLY A 405 -36.36 -48.31 13.96
CA GLY A 405 -36.50 -49.56 14.72
C GLY A 405 -36.04 -50.74 13.89
#